data_AF-A0A7C1EHL7-F1
#
_entry.id   AF-A0A7C1EHL7-F1
#
_cell.length_a   1.000
_cell.length_b   1.000
_cell.length_c   1.000
_cell.angle_alpha   90.00
_cell.angle_beta   90.00
_cell.angle_gamma   90.00
#
_symmetry.space_group_name_H-M   'P 1'
#
loop_
_entity.id
_entity.type
_entity.pdbx_description
1 polymer ?
#
loop_
_entity_poly.entity_id
_entity_poly.type
_entity_poly.pdbx_seq_one_letter_code
_entity_poly.pdbx_strand_id
1 'polypeptide(L)'
;MLEKIPARLHVVMAREANKAVIVRRGPSRWVRLILWHTDTDEFEGGQWLRGRIYGERCDLSPDGSLFLYFATQHHKYAGGYRGTWTAISKPPYLTALALWPVGSTWCGGGIFIDNRTICLHHCGPAEAHPNHQPPKGLRIISDFSELTTKRDRKTLERLKARRWQMVHQPANERDLHAFGRRVDDPPGYHLAHPTEDRYYLVMRDYGYIPDYYPSPPIWEFALGDGGNNTEIVLEGANWAGWDQRGRLAYVRDGQVFAHEPSLIGTFARPLADFNDQTFEEIPTPAWASRW
;
A
#
# COMPACT_ATOMS: atom_id res chain seq x y z
N MET A 1 9.78 0.92 -32.02
CA MET A 1 8.81 0.19 -31.18
C MET A 1 8.41 1.13 -30.05
N LEU A 2 7.11 1.30 -29.77
CA LEU A 2 6.67 2.09 -28.62
C LEU A 2 7.18 1.41 -27.34
N GLU A 3 7.87 2.16 -26.49
CA GLU A 3 8.37 1.69 -25.21
C GLU A 3 7.20 1.20 -24.35
N LYS A 4 7.25 -0.05 -23.89
CA LYS A 4 6.17 -0.67 -23.12
C LYS A 4 6.18 -0.06 -21.72
N ILE A 5 5.15 0.69 -21.38
CA ILE A 5 5.00 1.28 -20.05
C ILE A 5 4.91 0.16 -19.01
N PRO A 6 5.82 0.10 -18.02
CA PRO A 6 5.81 -0.96 -17.02
C PRO A 6 4.56 -0.94 -16.13
N ALA A 7 4.26 -2.09 -15.52
CA ALA A 7 3.22 -2.20 -14.52
C ALA A 7 3.61 -1.41 -13.26
N ARG A 8 2.65 -0.74 -12.63
CA ARG A 8 2.84 -0.10 -11.34
C ARG A 8 2.51 -1.10 -10.24
N LEU A 9 3.43 -1.29 -9.31
CA LEU A 9 3.26 -2.18 -8.16
C LEU A 9 3.17 -1.36 -6.89
N HIS A 10 2.31 -1.78 -5.96
CA HIS A 10 2.34 -1.30 -4.58
C HIS A 10 2.28 -2.50 -3.67
N VAL A 11 3.14 -2.55 -2.66
CA VAL A 11 3.26 -3.70 -1.75
C VAL A 11 2.72 -3.32 -0.38
N VAL A 12 1.91 -4.21 0.19
CA VAL A 12 1.36 -4.11 1.54
C VAL A 12 1.82 -5.32 2.32
N MET A 13 2.78 -5.14 3.23
CA MET A 13 3.39 -6.19 4.05
C MET A 13 2.50 -6.55 5.25
N ALA A 14 2.38 -7.84 5.57
CA ALA A 14 1.82 -8.28 6.84
C ALA A 14 2.83 -8.00 7.96
N ARG A 15 2.35 -7.67 9.15
CA ARG A 15 3.23 -7.24 10.24
C ARG A 15 3.88 -8.40 11.01
N GLU A 16 3.24 -9.57 11.04
CA GLU A 16 3.62 -10.71 11.88
C GLU A 16 3.69 -12.04 11.11
N ALA A 17 3.39 -12.03 9.81
CA ALA A 17 3.45 -13.21 8.94
C ALA A 17 4.30 -12.94 7.70
N ASN A 18 4.94 -13.98 7.15
CA ASN A 18 5.78 -13.93 5.94
C ASN A 18 4.94 -13.75 4.66
N LYS A 19 4.10 -12.73 4.63
CA LYS A 19 3.13 -12.47 3.57
C LYS A 19 3.13 -11.00 3.20
N ALA A 20 2.96 -10.75 1.91
CA ALA A 20 2.69 -9.43 1.38
C ALA A 20 1.62 -9.52 0.30
N VAL A 21 0.88 -8.44 0.12
CA VAL A 21 -0.05 -8.28 -0.99
C VAL A 21 0.51 -7.25 -1.96
N ILE A 22 0.62 -7.63 -3.22
CA ILE A 22 1.03 -6.74 -4.31
C ILE A 22 -0.20 -6.34 -5.10
N VAL A 23 -0.46 -5.04 -5.14
CA VAL A 23 -1.47 -4.40 -5.98
C VAL A 23 -0.81 -4.03 -7.31
N ARG A 24 -1.02 -4.85 -8.34
CA ARG A 24 -0.47 -4.64 -9.69
C ARG A 24 -1.45 -3.88 -10.56
N ARG A 25 -1.07 -2.71 -11.07
CA ARG A 25 -1.87 -1.88 -11.98
C ARG A 25 -1.19 -1.65 -13.32
N GLY A 26 -1.98 -1.67 -14.39
CA GLY A 26 -1.57 -1.17 -15.70
C GLY A 26 -0.93 -2.23 -16.60
N PRO A 27 -0.69 -1.88 -17.89
CA PRO A 27 -1.19 -0.67 -18.56
C PRO A 27 -2.72 -0.71 -18.85
N SER A 28 -3.46 -1.70 -18.36
CA SER A 28 -4.92 -1.82 -18.54
C SER A 28 -5.75 -1.09 -17.46
N ARG A 29 -7.07 -1.02 -17.66
CA ARG A 29 -8.07 -0.58 -16.65
C ARG A 29 -8.28 -1.59 -15.52
N TRP A 30 -7.38 -2.56 -15.37
CA TRP A 30 -7.48 -3.63 -14.41
C TRP A 30 -6.36 -3.55 -13.38
N VAL A 31 -6.71 -3.97 -12.17
CA VAL A 31 -5.79 -4.21 -11.08
C VAL A 31 -5.83 -5.69 -10.76
N ARG A 32 -4.66 -6.31 -10.55
CA ARG A 32 -4.55 -7.68 -10.04
C ARG A 32 -4.06 -7.64 -8.60
N LEU A 33 -4.64 -8.50 -7.76
CA LEU A 33 -4.08 -8.80 -6.45
C LEU A 33 -3.16 -10.02 -6.54
N ILE A 34 -1.96 -9.92 -5.99
CA ILE A 34 -0.98 -11.00 -5.96
C ILE A 34 -0.56 -11.18 -4.50
N LEU A 35 -0.57 -12.42 -4.00
CA LEU A 35 -0.01 -12.75 -2.70
C LEU A 35 1.46 -13.15 -2.90
N TRP A 36 2.35 -12.57 -2.12
CA TRP A 36 3.77 -12.92 -2.07
C TRP A 36 4.05 -13.57 -0.73
N HIS A 37 4.58 -14.80 -0.75
CA HIS A 37 5.14 -15.45 0.42
C HIS A 37 6.62 -15.09 0.53
N THR A 38 6.97 -14.26 1.51
CA THR A 38 8.29 -13.62 1.61
C THR A 38 9.37 -14.56 2.15
N ASP A 39 8.98 -15.70 2.70
CA ASP A 39 9.90 -16.76 3.13
C ASP A 39 10.39 -17.63 1.97
N THR A 40 9.50 -17.95 1.02
CA THR A 40 9.83 -18.79 -0.14
C THR A 40 10.06 -18.01 -1.43
N ASP A 41 9.73 -16.71 -1.45
CA ASP A 41 9.67 -15.88 -2.66
C ASP A 41 8.71 -16.42 -3.73
N GLU A 42 7.66 -17.12 -3.31
CA GLU A 42 6.59 -17.59 -4.18
C GLU A 42 5.51 -16.52 -4.35
N PHE A 43 4.95 -16.43 -5.57
CA PHE A 43 3.94 -15.44 -5.93
C PHE A 43 2.67 -16.13 -6.43
N GLU A 44 1.57 -15.96 -5.69
CA GLU A 44 0.24 -16.45 -6.07
C GLU A 44 -0.58 -15.32 -6.70
N GLY A 45 -0.84 -15.43 -8.00
CA GLY A 45 -1.64 -14.46 -8.71
C GLY A 45 -3.14 -14.69 -8.50
N GLY A 46 -3.84 -13.74 -7.88
CA GLY A 46 -5.27 -13.84 -7.60
C GLY A 46 -6.13 -12.88 -8.41
N GLN A 47 -7.24 -12.44 -7.80
CA GLN A 47 -8.39 -11.86 -8.50
C GLN A 47 -8.08 -10.51 -9.16
N TRP A 48 -8.75 -10.28 -10.28
CA TRP A 48 -8.70 -9.04 -11.03
C TRP A 48 -9.90 -8.15 -10.74
N LEU A 49 -9.67 -6.83 -10.72
CA LEU A 49 -10.69 -5.81 -10.55
C LEU A 49 -10.59 -4.78 -11.67
N ARG A 50 -11.68 -4.56 -12.41
CA ARG A 50 -11.78 -3.48 -13.40
C ARG A 50 -12.02 -2.16 -12.67
N GLY A 51 -10.97 -1.39 -12.40
CA GLY A 51 -11.07 -0.17 -11.61
C GLY A 51 -9.73 0.29 -11.10
N ARG A 52 -9.74 0.92 -9.93
CA ARG A 52 -8.53 1.35 -9.22
C ARG A 52 -8.57 0.87 -7.78
N ILE A 53 -7.44 0.39 -7.29
CA ILE A 53 -7.17 0.22 -5.86
C ILE A 53 -6.10 1.25 -5.50
N TYR A 54 -6.30 1.95 -4.39
CA TYR A 54 -5.37 2.94 -3.86
C TYR A 54 -4.50 2.24 -2.83
N GLY A 55 -3.37 1.68 -3.28
CA GLY A 55 -2.48 0.86 -2.46
C GLY A 55 -2.06 1.56 -1.17
N GLU A 56 -1.79 2.87 -1.26
CA GLU A 56 -1.41 3.73 -0.14
C GLU A 56 -2.51 3.87 0.93
N ARG A 57 -3.74 3.42 0.66
CA ARG A 57 -4.89 3.41 1.59
C ARG A 57 -5.34 2.01 2.00
N CYS A 58 -4.61 1.00 1.56
CA CYS A 58 -4.85 -0.40 1.91
C CYS A 58 -4.00 -0.81 3.12
N ASP A 59 -4.37 -1.91 3.76
CA ASP A 59 -3.58 -2.53 4.80
C ASP A 59 -3.82 -4.04 4.83
N LEU A 60 -2.85 -4.78 5.36
CA LEU A 60 -2.91 -6.23 5.51
C LEU A 60 -2.92 -6.55 7.01
N SER A 61 -3.81 -7.47 7.43
CA SER A 61 -3.87 -7.88 8.83
C SER A 61 -2.50 -8.37 9.31
N PRO A 62 -2.15 -8.23 10.60
CA PRO A 62 -0.88 -8.71 11.13
C PRO A 62 -0.51 -10.12 10.67
N ASP A 63 -1.48 -11.04 10.69
CA ASP A 63 -1.32 -12.44 10.28
C ASP A 63 -1.39 -12.70 8.76
N GLY A 64 -1.64 -11.66 7.95
CA GLY A 64 -1.75 -11.76 6.50
C GLY A 64 -3.03 -12.41 5.98
N SER A 65 -4.02 -12.71 6.84
CA SER A 65 -5.24 -13.42 6.45
C SER A 65 -6.33 -12.53 5.84
N LEU A 66 -6.34 -11.23 6.15
CA LEU A 66 -7.36 -10.29 5.71
C LEU A 66 -6.73 -9.03 5.09
N PHE A 67 -7.24 -8.63 3.94
CA PHE A 67 -6.80 -7.44 3.22
C PHE A 67 -7.90 -6.38 3.22
N LEU A 68 -7.59 -5.23 3.80
CA LEU A 68 -8.42 -4.04 3.77
C LEU A 68 -7.98 -3.18 2.59
N TYR A 69 -8.91 -2.85 1.71
CA TYR A 69 -8.59 -2.10 0.51
C TYR A 69 -9.61 -1.01 0.21
N PHE A 70 -9.12 0.08 -0.38
CA PHE A 70 -9.95 1.15 -0.93
C PHE A 70 -9.96 1.07 -2.45
N ALA A 71 -11.15 0.98 -3.02
CA ALA A 71 -11.33 0.83 -4.46
C ALA A 71 -12.34 1.82 -5.05
N THR A 72 -12.13 2.12 -6.33
CA THR A 72 -13.04 2.88 -7.17
C THR A 72 -13.44 2.07 -8.39
N GLN A 73 -14.75 1.97 -8.61
CA GLN A 73 -15.36 1.54 -9.86
C GLN A 73 -16.48 2.52 -10.23
N HIS A 74 -16.15 3.54 -11.03
CA HIS A 74 -17.07 4.63 -11.40
C HIS A 74 -18.38 4.21 -12.10
N HIS A 75 -18.57 2.94 -12.47
CA HIS A 75 -19.84 2.47 -13.06
C HIS A 75 -20.73 1.74 -12.03
N LYS A 76 -20.24 1.51 -10.80
CA LYS A 76 -20.95 0.79 -9.74
C LYS A 76 -21.63 1.74 -8.75
N TYR A 77 -22.46 2.65 -9.25
CA TYR A 77 -23.24 3.59 -8.42
C TYR A 77 -24.55 2.99 -7.88
N ALA A 78 -25.13 2.04 -8.62
CA ALA A 78 -26.39 1.39 -8.24
C ALA A 78 -26.23 0.48 -7.01
N GLY A 79 -27.35 0.13 -6.39
CA GLY A 79 -27.42 -0.88 -5.33
C GLY A 79 -26.75 -0.48 -4.01
N GLY A 80 -26.38 0.78 -3.81
CA GLY A 80 -25.79 1.26 -2.55
C GLY A 80 -24.27 1.31 -2.50
N TYR A 81 -23.55 0.89 -3.54
CA TYR A 81 -22.07 0.87 -3.57
C TYR A 81 -21.41 2.24 -3.82
N ARG A 82 -22.15 3.22 -4.35
CA ARG A 82 -21.73 4.62 -4.53
C ARG A 82 -20.41 4.82 -5.31
N GLY A 83 -20.02 3.87 -6.17
CA GLY A 83 -18.86 3.97 -7.06
C GLY A 83 -17.46 3.90 -6.39
N THR A 84 -17.38 4.02 -5.06
CA THR A 84 -16.15 3.94 -4.26
C THR A 84 -16.45 3.27 -2.93
N TRP A 85 -15.55 2.41 -2.45
CA TRP A 85 -15.75 1.69 -1.19
C TRP A 85 -14.45 1.30 -0.52
N THR A 86 -14.52 1.09 0.79
CA THR A 86 -13.54 0.32 1.55
C THR A 86 -14.08 -1.08 1.76
N ALA A 87 -13.27 -2.12 1.59
CA ALA A 87 -13.71 -3.49 1.82
C ALA A 87 -12.62 -4.33 2.49
N ILE A 88 -13.04 -5.42 3.13
CA ILE A 88 -12.18 -6.49 3.62
C ILE A 88 -12.37 -7.71 2.73
N SER A 89 -11.27 -8.39 2.39
CA SER A 89 -11.25 -9.62 1.60
C SER A 89 -10.16 -10.57 2.13
N LYS A 90 -10.14 -11.82 1.65
CA LYS A 90 -9.06 -12.78 1.90
C LYS A 90 -8.09 -12.78 0.70
N PRO A 91 -6.80 -12.45 0.88
CA PRO A 91 -5.80 -12.57 -0.19
C PRO A 91 -5.72 -13.98 -0.78
N PRO A 92 -5.41 -14.13 -2.08
CA PRO A 92 -5.21 -13.07 -3.08
C PRO A 92 -6.52 -12.66 -3.79
N TYR A 93 -7.68 -12.76 -3.15
CA TYR A 93 -8.98 -12.41 -3.74
C TYR A 93 -9.49 -11.04 -3.29
N LEU A 94 -10.38 -10.44 -4.09
CA LEU A 94 -10.97 -9.11 -3.84
C LEU A 94 -12.46 -9.18 -3.51
N THR A 95 -13.05 -10.37 -3.47
CA THR A 95 -14.45 -10.54 -3.04
C THR A 95 -14.62 -10.04 -1.62
N ALA A 96 -15.51 -9.05 -1.47
CA ALA A 96 -15.71 -8.35 -0.22
C ALA A 96 -16.47 -9.22 0.79
N LEU A 97 -15.81 -9.52 1.91
CA LEU A 97 -16.41 -10.11 3.10
C LEU A 97 -17.14 -9.07 3.96
N ALA A 98 -16.60 -7.86 4.00
CA ALA A 98 -17.27 -6.66 4.49
C ALA A 98 -17.00 -5.49 3.54
N LEU A 99 -17.95 -4.55 3.43
CA LEU A 99 -17.83 -3.40 2.53
C LEU A 99 -18.54 -2.18 3.11
N TRP A 100 -17.89 -1.02 3.03
CA TRP A 100 -18.42 0.28 3.40
C TRP A 100 -18.36 1.23 2.20
N PRO A 101 -19.52 1.62 1.63
CA PRO A 101 -19.60 2.61 0.56
C PRO A 101 -19.08 3.98 1.03
N VAL A 102 -18.28 4.65 0.21
CA VAL A 102 -17.69 5.97 0.55
C VAL A 102 -18.33 7.10 -0.26
N GLY A 103 -18.55 6.90 -1.55
CA GLY A 103 -19.14 7.90 -2.46
C GLY A 103 -18.19 9.00 -2.95
N SER A 104 -16.92 9.01 -2.55
CA SER A 104 -15.90 9.94 -3.05
C SER A 104 -14.49 9.38 -2.86
N THR A 105 -13.47 10.08 -3.36
CA THR A 105 -12.05 9.74 -3.15
C THR A 105 -11.36 10.63 -2.11
N TRP A 106 -12.09 11.51 -1.43
CA TRP A 106 -11.56 12.40 -0.38
C TRP A 106 -11.20 11.64 0.90
N CYS A 107 -11.92 10.55 1.17
CA CYS A 107 -11.65 9.57 2.22
C CYS A 107 -11.71 8.16 1.62
N GLY A 108 -11.72 7.15 2.49
CA GLY A 108 -11.73 5.73 2.18
C GLY A 108 -10.39 5.06 2.49
N GLY A 109 -10.44 3.76 2.75
CA GLY A 109 -9.31 2.98 3.24
C GLY A 109 -9.30 2.89 4.75
N GLY A 110 -8.16 2.47 5.29
CA GLY A 110 -8.03 2.18 6.71
C GLY A 110 -6.77 1.39 7.02
N ILE A 111 -6.70 0.93 8.26
CA ILE A 111 -5.63 0.09 8.79
C ILE A 111 -6.19 -1.00 9.70
N PHE A 112 -5.43 -2.07 9.87
CA PHE A 112 -5.60 -3.02 10.96
C PHE A 112 -4.83 -2.54 12.18
N ILE A 113 -5.52 -2.43 13.31
CA ILE A 113 -4.87 -2.26 14.63
C ILE A 113 -4.34 -3.62 15.10
N ASP A 114 -5.16 -4.66 14.94
CA ASP A 114 -4.85 -6.07 15.14
C ASP A 114 -5.65 -6.92 14.12
N ASN A 115 -5.62 -8.25 14.20
CA ASN A 115 -6.30 -9.14 13.23
C ASN A 115 -7.84 -9.01 13.22
N ARG A 116 -8.45 -8.39 14.24
CA ARG A 116 -9.90 -8.24 14.40
C ARG A 116 -10.36 -6.83 14.73
N THR A 117 -9.46 -5.85 14.73
CA THR A 117 -9.78 -4.43 14.94
C THR A 117 -9.27 -3.62 13.77
N ILE A 118 -10.17 -2.91 13.10
CA ILE A 118 -9.82 -1.99 12.02
C ILE A 118 -10.14 -0.55 12.40
N CYS A 119 -9.38 0.38 11.82
CA CYS A 119 -9.73 1.79 11.81
C CYS A 119 -10.03 2.23 10.37
N LEU A 120 -11.23 2.75 10.14
CA LEU A 120 -11.68 3.21 8.83
C LEU A 120 -11.42 4.71 8.66
N HIS A 121 -10.80 5.08 7.53
CA HIS A 121 -10.63 6.47 7.14
C HIS A 121 -11.86 6.99 6.40
N HIS A 122 -12.96 7.27 7.08
CA HIS A 122 -14.22 7.72 6.46
C HIS A 122 -14.57 9.16 6.90
N CYS A 123 -15.06 10.00 5.98
CA CYS A 123 -15.52 11.37 6.27
C CYS A 123 -16.93 11.44 6.87
N GLY A 124 -17.56 10.30 7.17
CA GLY A 124 -18.93 10.21 7.67
C GLY A 124 -19.19 8.86 8.34
N PRO A 125 -20.46 8.54 8.67
CA PRO A 125 -20.82 7.27 9.29
C PRO A 125 -20.36 6.09 8.42
N ALA A 126 -19.58 5.18 9.01
CA ALA A 126 -19.10 3.98 8.34
C ALA A 126 -20.17 2.88 8.35
N GLU A 127 -21.30 3.13 7.69
CA GLU A 127 -22.37 2.14 7.56
C GLU A 127 -21.98 1.05 6.55
N ALA A 128 -22.06 -0.21 7.00
CA ALA A 128 -21.75 -1.34 6.15
C ALA A 128 -22.86 -1.58 5.12
N HIS A 129 -22.47 -1.98 3.92
CA HIS A 129 -23.39 -2.35 2.86
C HIS A 129 -24.25 -3.56 3.29
N PRO A 130 -25.58 -3.58 3.05
CA PRO A 130 -26.46 -4.67 3.50
C PRO A 130 -26.01 -6.08 3.11
N ASN A 131 -25.44 -6.24 1.92
CA ASN A 131 -24.97 -7.53 1.41
C ASN A 131 -23.53 -7.93 1.86
N HIS A 132 -22.84 -7.05 2.60
CA HIS A 132 -21.44 -7.23 2.99
C HIS A 132 -21.26 -6.77 4.44
N GLN A 133 -22.05 -7.35 5.35
CA GLN A 133 -21.96 -7.02 6.76
C GLN A 133 -20.69 -7.59 7.39
N PRO A 134 -19.97 -6.82 8.22
CA PRO A 134 -18.87 -7.34 9.01
C PRO A 134 -19.37 -8.40 10.01
N PRO A 135 -18.51 -9.34 10.43
CA PRO A 135 -18.87 -10.35 11.39
C PRO A 135 -18.92 -9.71 12.77
N LYS A 136 -19.70 -10.29 13.69
CA LYS A 136 -19.85 -9.76 15.06
C LYS A 136 -18.51 -9.56 15.80
N GLY A 137 -17.50 -10.37 15.47
CA GLY A 137 -16.18 -10.33 16.10
C GLY A 137 -15.17 -9.36 15.48
N LEU A 138 -15.57 -8.53 14.50
CA LEU A 138 -14.73 -7.48 13.95
C LEU A 138 -15.06 -6.14 14.61
N ARG A 139 -14.12 -5.57 15.35
CA ARG A 139 -14.23 -4.23 15.92
C ARG A 139 -13.90 -3.20 14.85
N ILE A 140 -14.75 -2.18 14.72
CA ILE A 140 -14.60 -1.11 13.74
C ILE A 140 -14.51 0.21 14.47
N ILE A 141 -13.37 0.89 14.32
CA ILE A 141 -13.14 2.24 14.83
C ILE A 141 -13.35 3.20 13.66
N SER A 142 -14.42 3.99 13.71
CA SER A 142 -14.75 5.00 12.70
C SER A 142 -14.52 6.43 13.19
N ASP A 143 -14.26 6.61 14.48
CA ASP A 143 -13.84 7.89 15.03
C ASP A 143 -12.35 7.88 15.39
N PHE A 144 -11.57 8.67 14.65
CA PHE A 144 -10.13 8.79 14.88
C PHE A 144 -9.75 9.40 16.22
N SER A 145 -10.70 10.07 16.89
CA SER A 145 -10.51 10.60 18.26
C SER A 145 -10.09 9.50 19.25
N GLU A 146 -10.50 8.24 19.01
CA GLU A 146 -10.12 7.07 19.81
C GLU A 146 -8.63 6.69 19.66
N LEU A 147 -7.98 7.12 18.58
CA LEU A 147 -6.60 6.74 18.25
C LEU A 147 -5.61 7.92 18.31
N THR A 148 -6.12 9.15 18.24
CA THR A 148 -5.33 10.39 18.26
C THR A 148 -6.24 11.61 18.43
N THR A 149 -5.68 12.73 18.90
CA THR A 149 -6.42 13.98 19.12
C THR A 149 -6.75 14.77 17.83
N LYS A 150 -6.35 14.30 16.64
CA LYS A 150 -6.55 15.00 15.34
C LYS A 150 -7.32 14.13 14.33
N ARG A 151 -8.38 14.69 13.74
CA ARG A 151 -9.33 14.02 12.84
C ARG A 151 -9.04 14.30 11.34
N ASP A 152 -7.77 14.26 10.92
CA ASP A 152 -7.36 14.62 9.55
C ASP A 152 -6.80 13.42 8.75
N ARG A 153 -6.73 13.55 7.41
CA ARG A 153 -6.05 12.60 6.49
C ARG A 153 -4.64 12.23 6.97
N LYS A 154 -3.99 13.14 7.69
CA LYS A 154 -2.66 12.95 8.26
C LYS A 154 -2.66 11.90 9.35
N THR A 155 -3.79 11.56 9.98
CA THR A 155 -3.87 10.51 10.98
C THR A 155 -3.66 9.11 10.39
N LEU A 156 -4.23 8.81 9.22
CA LEU A 156 -3.98 7.54 8.54
C LEU A 156 -2.52 7.44 8.09
N GLU A 157 -2.01 8.51 7.46
CA GLU A 157 -0.59 8.60 7.09
C GLU A 157 0.31 8.51 8.32
N ARG A 158 -0.03 9.14 9.44
CA ARG A 158 0.71 9.05 10.71
C ARG A 158 0.65 7.66 11.31
N LEU A 159 -0.49 6.97 11.22
CA LEU A 159 -0.63 5.59 11.72
C LEU A 159 0.20 4.62 10.87
N LYS A 160 0.20 4.80 9.55
CA LYS A 160 1.08 4.06 8.62
C LYS A 160 2.55 4.42 8.83
N ALA A 161 2.82 5.70 9.09
CA ALA A 161 4.12 6.25 9.43
C ALA A 161 4.49 6.04 10.91
N ARG A 162 3.70 5.36 11.76
CA ARG A 162 4.14 5.04 13.13
C ARG A 162 5.40 4.17 13.13
N ARG A 163 5.71 3.54 11.99
CA ARG A 163 6.99 2.84 11.74
C ARG A 163 8.07 3.75 11.13
N TRP A 164 7.67 4.82 10.47
CA TRP A 164 8.55 5.78 9.79
C TRP A 164 8.79 7.02 10.67
N GLN A 165 9.98 7.15 11.21
CA GLN A 165 10.38 8.32 11.96
C GLN A 165 10.72 9.47 11.01
N MET A 166 10.07 10.62 11.17
CA MET A 166 10.49 11.83 10.44
C MET A 166 11.85 12.28 10.98
N VAL A 167 12.83 12.40 10.10
CA VAL A 167 14.21 12.78 10.44
C VAL A 167 14.64 14.08 9.79
N HIS A 168 13.94 14.50 8.73
CA HIS A 168 14.17 15.77 8.07
C HIS A 168 12.85 16.50 7.93
N GLN A 169 12.78 17.66 8.57
CA GLN A 169 11.67 18.58 8.45
C GLN A 169 12.11 19.69 7.48
N PRO A 170 11.34 19.95 6.41
CA PRO A 170 11.71 20.99 5.47
C PRO A 170 11.65 22.36 6.14
N ALA A 171 12.51 23.27 5.69
CA ALA A 171 12.62 24.62 6.29
C ALA A 171 11.31 25.41 6.19
N ASN A 172 10.50 25.12 5.17
CA ASN A 172 9.19 25.72 4.95
C ASN A 172 8.08 24.69 5.23
N GLU A 173 7.25 24.96 6.24
CA GLU A 173 6.14 24.07 6.62
C GLU A 173 5.11 23.84 5.50
N ARG A 174 5.04 24.73 4.49
CA ARG A 174 4.18 24.52 3.32
C ARG A 174 4.66 23.38 2.42
N ASP A 175 5.92 22.97 2.54
CA ASP A 175 6.53 21.89 1.76
C ASP A 175 6.30 20.52 2.38
N LEU A 176 5.93 20.46 3.67
CA LEU A 176 5.30 19.27 4.27
C LEU A 176 3.99 18.87 3.57
N HIS A 177 3.36 19.81 2.84
CA HIS A 177 1.99 19.72 2.35
C HIS A 177 1.86 20.16 0.88
N ALA A 178 2.93 20.01 0.10
CA ALA A 178 2.97 20.43 -1.30
C ALA A 178 2.02 19.61 -2.19
N PHE A 179 0.78 20.07 -2.29
CA PHE A 179 -0.19 19.50 -3.22
C PHE A 179 0.05 20.05 -4.62
N GLY A 180 0.25 19.17 -5.60
CA GLY A 180 0.36 19.55 -7.02
C GLY A 180 1.64 20.28 -7.40
N ARG A 181 2.68 20.29 -6.56
CA ARG A 181 4.00 20.80 -6.91
C ARG A 181 5.11 19.87 -6.42
N ARG A 182 6.24 19.91 -7.12
CA ARG A 182 7.50 19.34 -6.65
C ARG A 182 8.12 20.28 -5.62
N VAL A 183 8.73 19.74 -4.58
CA VAL A 183 9.47 20.51 -3.57
C VAL A 183 10.97 20.27 -3.72
N ASP A 184 11.77 21.31 -3.53
CA ASP A 184 13.23 21.22 -3.59
C ASP A 184 13.83 20.71 -2.27
N ASP A 185 13.11 20.91 -1.16
CA ASP A 185 13.43 20.44 0.18
C ASP A 185 12.29 19.54 0.69
N PRO A 186 12.27 18.23 0.36
CA PRO A 186 11.19 17.32 0.76
C PRO A 186 11.33 16.88 2.22
N PRO A 187 10.23 16.57 2.93
CA PRO A 187 10.34 15.84 4.19
C PRO A 187 11.00 14.48 3.99
N GLY A 188 11.88 14.13 4.93
CA GLY A 188 12.60 12.85 4.97
C GLY A 188 12.17 11.99 6.15
N TYR A 189 11.94 10.72 5.87
CA TYR A 189 11.51 9.73 6.85
C TYR A 189 12.45 8.53 6.86
N HIS A 190 12.78 8.03 8.04
CA HIS A 190 13.56 6.81 8.25
C HIS A 190 12.69 5.68 8.79
N LEU A 191 12.89 4.48 8.26
CA LEU A 191 12.37 3.24 8.81
C LEU A 191 13.58 2.37 9.22
N ALA A 192 13.79 2.24 10.53
CA ALA A 192 14.85 1.39 11.06
C ALA A 192 14.69 -0.05 10.58
N HIS A 193 15.80 -0.73 10.32
CA HIS A 193 15.80 -2.16 10.08
C HIS A 193 15.23 -2.91 11.30
N PRO A 194 14.46 -3.99 11.12
CA PRO A 194 13.77 -4.65 12.22
C PRO A 194 14.69 -5.24 13.30
N THR A 195 15.93 -5.58 12.96
CA THR A 195 16.86 -6.30 13.87
C THR A 195 18.31 -5.79 13.87
N GLU A 196 18.66 -4.81 13.02
CA GLU A 196 20.05 -4.37 12.84
C GLU A 196 20.12 -2.84 12.90
N ASP A 197 20.70 -2.29 13.95
CA ASP A 197 20.76 -0.82 14.15
C ASP A 197 21.59 -0.09 13.06
N ARG A 198 22.36 -0.83 12.27
CA ARG A 198 23.19 -0.31 11.18
C ARG A 198 22.36 0.24 10.02
N TYR A 199 21.28 -0.45 9.65
CA TYR A 199 20.56 -0.19 8.41
C TYR A 199 19.24 0.53 8.66
N TYR A 200 18.89 1.44 7.76
CA TYR A 200 17.60 2.12 7.77
C TYR A 200 17.17 2.48 6.36
N LEU A 201 15.86 2.46 6.10
CA LEU A 201 15.31 2.89 4.82
C LEU A 201 14.92 4.36 4.91
N VAL A 202 15.31 5.14 3.90
CA VAL A 202 14.95 6.55 3.74
C VAL A 202 13.84 6.66 2.72
N MET A 203 12.83 7.49 3.01
CA MET A 203 11.81 7.90 2.06
C MET A 203 11.78 9.43 2.01
N ARG A 204 11.86 9.98 0.80
CA ARG A 204 11.69 11.42 0.54
C ARG A 204 10.43 11.64 -0.29
N ASP A 205 9.54 12.49 0.21
CA ASP A 205 8.30 12.84 -0.48
C ASP A 205 8.46 14.17 -1.24
N TYR A 206 8.79 14.07 -2.53
CA TYR A 206 8.95 15.22 -3.40
C TYR A 206 7.61 15.82 -3.85
N GLY A 207 6.47 15.31 -3.38
CA GLY A 207 5.15 15.81 -3.74
C GLY A 207 4.68 15.26 -5.08
N TYR A 208 4.25 16.13 -5.98
CA TYR A 208 3.58 15.75 -7.22
C TYR A 208 4.12 16.51 -8.42
N ILE A 209 4.09 15.91 -9.61
CA ILE A 209 4.39 16.63 -10.84
C ILE A 209 3.25 17.64 -11.10
N PRO A 210 3.53 18.95 -11.25
CA PRO A 210 2.55 19.93 -11.73
C PRO A 210 1.93 19.49 -13.07
N ASP A 211 0.67 19.83 -13.31
CA ASP A 211 -0.03 19.65 -14.60
C ASP A 211 -0.32 18.22 -15.08
N TYR A 212 -0.05 17.19 -14.26
CA TYR A 212 -0.47 15.80 -14.53
C TYR A 212 -1.52 15.39 -13.50
N TYR A 213 -2.82 15.34 -13.82
CA TYR A 213 -3.85 14.90 -12.86
C TYR A 213 -4.56 13.60 -13.28
N PRO A 214 -4.64 12.58 -12.41
CA PRO A 214 -4.04 12.50 -11.08
C PRO A 214 -2.53 12.23 -11.15
N SER A 215 -1.73 13.08 -10.50
CA SER A 215 -0.27 12.96 -10.45
C SER A 215 0.10 11.79 -9.54
N PRO A 216 0.96 10.85 -9.97
CA PRO A 216 1.56 9.93 -9.01
C PRO A 216 2.42 10.74 -8.04
N PRO A 217 2.44 10.40 -6.74
CA PRO A 217 3.41 11.01 -5.84
C PRO A 217 4.83 10.66 -6.30
N ILE A 218 5.75 11.59 -6.11
CA ILE A 218 7.17 11.42 -6.41
C ILE A 218 7.85 11.03 -5.11
N TRP A 219 8.10 9.74 -4.95
CA TRP A 219 8.86 9.22 -3.82
C TRP A 219 10.25 8.81 -4.29
N GLU A 220 11.25 9.14 -3.49
CA GLU A 220 12.57 8.55 -3.59
C GLU A 220 12.80 7.66 -2.37
N PHE A 221 13.33 6.47 -2.61
CA PHE A 221 13.75 5.55 -1.56
C PHE A 221 15.26 5.36 -1.61
N ALA A 222 15.90 5.28 -0.44
CA ALA A 222 17.33 4.99 -0.34
C ALA A 222 17.60 4.08 0.86
N LEU A 223 18.58 3.18 0.74
CA LEU A 223 19.09 2.43 1.89
C LEU A 223 20.22 3.22 2.55
N GLY A 224 20.04 3.56 3.81
CA GLY A 224 21.08 4.12 4.66
C GLY A 224 21.88 3.02 5.38
N ASP A 225 23.19 3.20 5.41
CA ASP A 225 24.16 2.41 6.17
C ASP A 225 24.87 3.33 7.17
N GLY A 226 24.46 3.27 8.44
CA GLY A 226 25.03 4.06 9.52
C GLY A 226 26.48 3.71 9.86
N GLY A 227 26.96 2.51 9.49
CA GLY A 227 28.35 2.10 9.72
C GLY A 227 29.32 2.79 8.76
N ASN A 228 28.88 3.04 7.52
CA ASN A 228 29.67 3.73 6.49
C ASN A 228 29.29 5.20 6.31
N ASN A 229 28.21 5.66 6.96
CA ASN A 229 27.60 6.97 6.78
C ASN A 229 27.28 7.26 5.30
N THR A 230 26.72 6.27 4.62
CA THR A 230 26.36 6.33 3.19
C THR A 230 24.88 6.04 2.99
N GLU A 231 24.29 6.68 1.99
CA GLU A 231 22.98 6.32 1.46
C GLU A 231 23.09 5.89 0.01
N ILE A 232 22.39 4.80 -0.34
CA ILE A 232 22.33 4.28 -1.70
C ILE A 232 20.90 4.40 -2.21
N VAL A 233 20.71 5.27 -3.21
CA VAL A 233 19.40 5.53 -3.80
C VAL A 233 18.92 4.31 -4.58
N LEU A 234 17.66 3.93 -4.34
CA LEU A 234 16.94 2.90 -5.09
C LEU A 234 16.33 3.55 -6.32
N GLU A 235 17.16 3.87 -7.31
CA GLU A 235 16.74 4.59 -8.51
C GLU A 235 15.55 3.91 -9.20
N GLY A 236 14.47 4.68 -9.43
CA GLY A 236 13.25 4.22 -10.06
C GLY A 236 12.33 3.37 -9.19
N ALA A 237 12.70 3.11 -7.93
CA ALA A 237 11.84 2.37 -7.02
C ALA A 237 10.59 3.19 -6.67
N ASN A 238 9.42 2.57 -6.80
CA ASN A 238 8.14 3.22 -6.52
C ASN A 238 7.50 2.74 -5.20
N TRP A 239 8.15 1.80 -4.52
CA TRP A 239 7.91 1.40 -3.14
C TRP A 239 9.14 0.63 -2.62
N ALA A 240 9.46 0.79 -1.33
CA ALA A 240 10.45 0.00 -0.63
C ALA A 240 10.04 -0.25 0.83
N GLY A 241 10.56 -1.32 1.42
CA GLY A 241 10.32 -1.69 2.82
C GLY A 241 11.15 -2.89 3.26
N TRP A 242 11.08 -3.22 4.54
CA TRP A 242 11.66 -4.44 5.09
C TRP A 242 10.66 -5.59 4.98
N ASP A 243 11.10 -6.73 4.47
CA ASP A 243 10.34 -7.97 4.64
C ASP A 243 10.51 -8.54 6.06
N GLN A 244 9.76 -9.60 6.38
CA GLN A 244 9.76 -10.20 7.71
C GLN A 244 11.08 -10.91 8.07
N ARG A 245 11.97 -11.10 7.09
CA ARG A 245 13.32 -11.67 7.28
C ARG A 245 14.39 -10.58 7.43
N GLY A 246 14.03 -9.30 7.34
CA GLY A 246 14.98 -8.18 7.36
C GLY A 246 15.58 -7.85 5.99
N ARG A 247 15.16 -8.51 4.91
CA ARG A 247 15.66 -8.16 3.58
C ARG A 247 15.07 -6.82 3.16
N LEU A 248 15.88 -6.03 2.46
CA LEU A 248 15.40 -4.85 1.76
C LEU A 248 14.58 -5.32 0.56
N ALA A 249 13.26 -5.11 0.62
CA ALA A 249 12.36 -5.36 -0.49
C ALA A 249 12.01 -4.04 -1.18
N TYR A 250 11.99 -4.04 -2.52
CA TYR A 250 11.54 -2.89 -3.30
C TYR A 250 10.93 -3.33 -4.62
N VAL A 251 10.18 -2.41 -5.23
CA VAL A 251 9.61 -2.61 -6.57
C VAL A 251 10.03 -1.48 -7.49
N ARG A 252 10.34 -1.86 -8.73
CA ARG A 252 10.78 -0.97 -9.79
C ARG A 252 10.35 -1.56 -11.13
N ASP A 253 9.86 -0.73 -12.04
CA ASP A 253 9.54 -1.12 -13.42
C ASP A 253 8.71 -2.42 -13.55
N GLY A 254 7.71 -2.60 -12.68
CA GLY A 254 6.84 -3.78 -12.71
C GLY A 254 7.48 -5.06 -12.16
N GLN A 255 8.65 -4.95 -11.53
CA GLN A 255 9.42 -6.05 -10.97
C GLN A 255 9.55 -5.94 -9.46
N VAL A 256 9.73 -7.07 -8.79
CA VAL A 256 9.97 -7.19 -7.34
C VAL A 256 11.41 -7.62 -7.11
N PHE A 257 12.06 -6.98 -6.13
CA PHE A 257 13.41 -7.30 -5.68
C PHE A 257 13.38 -7.47 -4.16
N ALA A 258 14.16 -8.42 -3.64
CA ALA A 258 14.49 -8.44 -2.22
C ALA A 258 15.89 -9.03 -2.01
N HIS A 259 16.69 -8.40 -1.15
CA HIS A 259 18.04 -8.87 -0.83
C HIS A 259 18.46 -8.41 0.56
N GLU A 260 19.50 -9.05 1.11
CA GLU A 260 20.13 -8.59 2.35
C GLU A 260 20.61 -7.13 2.18
N PRO A 261 20.46 -6.26 3.20
CA PRO A 261 20.85 -4.85 3.09
C PRO A 261 22.33 -4.69 2.70
N SER A 262 23.19 -5.59 3.20
CA SER A 262 24.63 -5.61 2.90
C SER A 262 24.99 -5.88 1.43
N LEU A 263 24.04 -6.38 0.64
CA LEU A 263 24.21 -6.70 -0.79
C LEU A 263 23.68 -5.60 -1.72
N ILE A 264 23.23 -4.46 -1.18
CA ILE A 264 22.73 -3.35 -2.00
C ILE A 264 23.80 -2.86 -2.99
N GLY A 265 23.38 -2.47 -4.20
CA GLY A 265 24.28 -2.02 -5.25
C GLY A 265 25.00 -3.15 -5.99
N THR A 266 24.85 -4.41 -5.56
CA THR A 266 25.23 -5.57 -6.37
C THR A 266 24.16 -5.84 -7.45
N PHE A 267 24.55 -6.54 -8.51
CA PHE A 267 23.59 -6.92 -9.56
C PHE A 267 22.61 -7.97 -9.02
N ALA A 268 21.44 -7.53 -8.57
CA ALA A 268 20.35 -8.40 -8.15
C ALA A 268 19.40 -8.68 -9.32
N ARG A 269 19.12 -9.97 -9.59
CA ARG A 269 18.02 -10.37 -10.47
C ARG A 269 16.69 -10.11 -9.75
N PRO A 270 15.63 -9.69 -10.47
CA PRO A 270 14.31 -9.57 -9.86
C PRO A 270 13.81 -10.96 -9.40
N LEU A 271 13.10 -10.99 -8.28
CA LEU A 271 12.38 -12.17 -7.81
C LEU A 271 11.19 -12.51 -8.72
N ALA A 272 10.54 -11.47 -9.26
CA ALA A 272 9.43 -11.62 -10.19
C ALA A 272 9.28 -10.40 -11.12
N ASP A 273 8.73 -10.64 -12.30
CA ASP A 273 8.33 -9.61 -13.28
C ASP A 273 6.83 -9.77 -13.61
N PHE A 274 6.07 -8.68 -13.49
CA PHE A 274 4.62 -8.67 -13.71
C PHE A 274 4.18 -7.83 -14.92
N ASN A 275 5.10 -7.46 -15.81
CA ASN A 275 4.81 -6.62 -16.97
C ASN A 275 3.98 -7.33 -18.04
N ASP A 276 4.12 -8.65 -18.17
CA ASP A 276 3.46 -9.42 -19.24
C ASP A 276 2.09 -9.96 -18.87
N GLN A 277 1.64 -9.74 -17.63
CA GLN A 277 0.33 -10.24 -17.18
C GLN A 277 -0.84 -9.50 -17.87
N THR A 278 -1.75 -10.28 -18.43
CA THR A 278 -3.02 -9.82 -19.01
C THR A 278 -4.20 -10.28 -18.16
N PHE A 279 -5.35 -9.63 -18.34
CA PHE A 279 -6.56 -9.96 -17.56
C PHE A 279 -6.94 -11.42 -17.75
N GLU A 280 -7.22 -12.08 -16.64
CA GLU A 280 -7.75 -13.44 -16.56
C GLU A 280 -8.93 -13.44 -15.59
N GLU A 281 -10.03 -14.10 -15.95
CA GLU A 281 -11.14 -14.26 -15.01
C GLU A 281 -10.79 -15.31 -13.96
N ILE A 282 -10.55 -14.86 -12.74
CA ILE A 282 -10.24 -15.73 -11.60
C ILE A 282 -11.45 -15.72 -10.65
N PRO A 283 -12.26 -16.80 -10.64
CA PRO A 283 -13.41 -16.90 -9.76
C PRO A 283 -12.97 -17.03 -8.30
N THR A 284 -13.80 -16.52 -7.39
CA THR A 284 -13.53 -16.60 -5.96
C THR A 284 -13.88 -17.98 -5.43
N PRO A 285 -12.96 -18.70 -4.77
CA PRO A 285 -13.27 -19.98 -4.16
C PRO A 285 -14.14 -19.82 -2.92
N ALA A 286 -14.81 -20.90 -2.52
CA ALA A 286 -15.75 -20.90 -1.39
C ALA A 286 -15.11 -20.41 -0.06
N TRP A 287 -13.84 -20.74 0.18
CA TRP A 287 -13.14 -20.35 1.41
C TRP A 287 -12.85 -18.84 1.47
N ALA A 288 -12.70 -18.17 0.32
CA ALA A 288 -12.38 -16.74 0.22
C ALA A 288 -13.62 -15.84 0.19
N SER A 289 -14.82 -16.43 0.06
CA SER A 289 -16.10 -15.73 -0.02
C SER A 289 -16.90 -15.74 1.30
N ARG A 290 -16.33 -16.33 2.35
CA ARG A 290 -16.94 -16.45 3.69
C ARG A 290 -15.95 -16.00 4.75
N TRP A 291 -16.47 -15.53 5.89
CA TRP A 291 -15.66 -15.23 7.08
C TRP A 291 -15.00 -16.49 7.63
#